data_AF-R6UC50-F1
#
_entry.id   AF-R6UC50-F1
#
_cell.length_a   1.000
_cell.length_b   1.000
_cell.length_c   1.000
_cell.angle_alpha   90.00
_cell.angle_beta   90.00
_cell.angle_gamma   90.00
#
_symmetry.space_group_name_H-M   'P 1'
#
loop_
_entity.id
_entity.type
_entity.pdbx_description
1 polymer ?
#
loop_
_entity_poly.entity_id
_entity_poly.type
_entity_poly.pdbx_seq_one_letter_code
_entity_poly.pdbx_strand_id
1 'polypeptide(L)'
;MLGKETLDARTRGQTRGQHGSSSTNYQQAGRELMMIDEIRMMDTDDAILLIRGEKPVLDQKYDITRHPNFKKSAAGGAEPYVHKPQEALDYALPDLPYEFHALDDYDFIDMEDSQNEQEE
;
A
#
# COMPACT_ATOMS: atom_id res chain seq x y z
N MET A 1 0.47 -14.33 -2.06
CA MET A 1 1.82 -14.91 -1.85
C MET A 1 2.39 -15.29 -3.22
N LEU A 2 3.71 -15.13 -3.40
CA LEU A 2 4.43 -15.28 -4.67
C LEU A 2 4.35 -16.70 -5.27
N GLY A 3 4.16 -17.73 -4.44
CA GLY A 3 4.09 -19.12 -4.88
C GLY A 3 5.25 -19.94 -4.31
N LYS A 4 5.32 -21.20 -4.73
CA LYS A 4 6.36 -22.15 -4.30
C LYS A 4 6.97 -22.83 -5.51
N GLU A 5 8.28 -23.01 -5.48
CA GLU A 5 9.02 -23.87 -6.41
C GLU A 5 9.30 -25.23 -5.78
N THR A 6 9.42 -26.24 -6.63
CA THR A 6 9.89 -27.56 -6.23
C THR A 6 11.39 -27.63 -6.44
N LEU A 7 12.13 -27.85 -5.35
CA LEU A 7 13.56 -28.09 -5.37
C LEU A 7 13.85 -29.59 -5.19
N ASP A 8 14.62 -30.15 -6.11
CA ASP A 8 15.14 -31.52 -5.97
C ASP A 8 16.47 -31.47 -5.20
N ALA A 9 16.45 -31.97 -3.96
CA ALA A 9 17.64 -32.15 -3.14
C ALA A 9 18.26 -33.54 -3.39
N ARG A 10 19.54 -33.57 -3.74
CA ARG A 10 20.32 -34.81 -3.91
C ARG A 10 21.39 -34.91 -2.84
N THR A 11 21.26 -35.88 -1.94
CA THR A 11 22.25 -36.16 -0.90
C THR A 11 23.05 -37.40 -1.27
N ARG A 12 24.38 -37.29 -1.33
CA ARG A 12 25.29 -38.44 -1.57
C ARG A 12 26.02 -38.79 -0.28
N GLY A 13 25.85 -40.02 0.19
CA GLY A 13 26.64 -40.59 1.27
C GLY A 13 27.75 -41.46 0.68
N GLN A 14 29.01 -41.18 1.02
CA GLN A 14 30.15 -42.03 0.66
C GLN A 14 30.84 -42.50 1.93
N THR A 15 31.04 -43.81 2.06
CA THR A 15 31.87 -44.40 3.11
C THR A 15 33.22 -44.81 2.54
N ARG A 16 34.30 -44.48 3.25
CA ARG A 16 35.67 -44.85 2.89
C ARG A 16 36.17 -45.93 3.84
N GLY A 17 36.37 -47.14 3.34
CA GLY A 17 36.84 -48.32 4.06
C GLY A 17 37.26 -49.44 3.08
N GLN A 18 37.62 -50.63 3.58
CA GLN A 18 38.13 -51.74 2.74
C GLN A 18 37.11 -52.24 1.70
N HIS A 19 35.81 -52.06 1.96
CA HIS A 19 34.72 -52.12 1.00
C HIS A 19 33.90 -50.83 1.14
N GLY A 20 34.21 -49.82 0.32
CA GLY A 20 33.48 -48.56 0.31
C GLY A 20 32.09 -48.72 -0.31
N SER A 21 31.08 -48.11 0.30
CA SER A 21 29.72 -48.01 -0.25
C SER A 21 29.38 -46.56 -0.57
N SER A 22 28.59 -46.35 -1.62
CA SER A 22 28.07 -45.04 -2.01
C SER A 22 26.56 -45.14 -2.13
N SER A 23 25.83 -44.33 -1.37
CA SER A 23 24.38 -44.19 -1.47
C SER A 23 24.03 -42.80 -2.02
N THR A 24 22.94 -42.72 -2.78
CA THR A 24 22.38 -41.45 -3.25
C THR A 24 20.91 -41.41 -2.86
N ASN A 25 20.50 -40.36 -2.16
CA ASN A 25 19.11 -40.09 -1.81
C ASN A 25 18.59 -38.88 -2.60
N TYR A 26 17.36 -38.96 -3.09
CA TYR A 26 16.67 -37.89 -3.81
C TYR A 26 15.44 -37.48 -3.01
N GLN A 27 15.28 -36.19 -2.72
CA GLN A 27 14.18 -35.65 -1.94
C GLN A 27 13.62 -34.42 -2.66
N GLN A 28 12.30 -34.33 -2.79
CA GLN A 28 11.66 -33.12 -3.32
C GLN A 28 11.23 -32.25 -2.15
N ALA A 29 11.66 -31.00 -2.14
CA ALA A 29 11.29 -30.00 -1.14
C ALA A 29 10.56 -28.83 -1.80
N GLY A 30 9.51 -28.33 -1.16
CA GLY A 30 8.84 -27.11 -1.61
C GLY A 30 9.49 -25.88 -0.96
N ARG A 31 10.07 -24.99 -1.76
CA ARG A 31 10.61 -23.70 -1.31
C ARG A 31 9.69 -22.57 -1.80
N GLU A 32 9.51 -21.52 -1.01
CA GLU A 32 8.87 -20.31 -1.51
C GLU A 32 9.74 -19.65 -2.58
N LEU A 33 9.14 -19.10 -3.63
CA LEU A 33 9.90 -18.45 -4.72
C LEU A 33 10.80 -17.33 -4.23
N MET A 34 10.38 -16.63 -3.17
CA MET A 34 11.20 -15.68 -2.44
C MET A 34 10.70 -15.66 -0.99
N MET A 35 11.62 -15.76 -0.03
CA MET A 35 11.31 -15.66 1.39
C MET A 35 11.12 -14.20 1.82
N ILE A 36 10.47 -13.99 2.98
CA ILE A 36 10.16 -12.64 3.48
C ILE A 36 11.42 -11.83 3.79
N ASP A 37 12.48 -12.49 4.26
CA ASP A 37 13.79 -11.86 4.48
C ASP A 37 14.46 -11.43 3.17
N GLU A 38 14.39 -12.27 2.13
CA GLU A 38 14.85 -11.94 0.77
C GLU A 38 14.07 -10.74 0.20
N ILE A 39 12.75 -10.69 0.37
CA ILE A 39 11.91 -9.54 -0.04
C ILE A 39 12.32 -8.26 0.70
N ARG A 40 12.66 -8.37 1.99
CA ARG A 40 13.08 -7.21 2.81
C ARG A 40 14.45 -6.68 2.45
N MET A 41 15.32 -7.53 1.90
CA MET A 41 16.65 -7.17 1.44
C MET A 41 16.69 -6.83 -0.07
N MET A 42 15.54 -6.87 -0.75
CA MET A 42 15.41 -6.51 -2.16
C MET A 42 15.85 -5.06 -2.39
N ASP A 43 16.48 -4.80 -3.52
CA ASP A 43 16.95 -3.46 -3.86
C ASP A 43 15.78 -2.48 -3.95
N THR A 44 16.04 -1.21 -3.65
CA THR A 44 15.02 -0.15 -3.67
C THR A 44 14.51 0.10 -5.07
N ASP A 45 15.31 -0.16 -6.10
CA ASP A 45 14.90 0.03 -7.49
C ASP A 45 14.10 -1.14 -8.06
N ASP A 46 14.09 -2.30 -7.42
CA ASP A 46 13.34 -3.47 -7.88
C ASP A 46 11.94 -3.52 -7.24
N ALA A 47 10.99 -4.11 -7.97
CA ALA A 47 9.61 -4.28 -7.54
C ALA A 47 9.02 -5.61 -8.02
N ILE A 48 8.15 -6.16 -7.20
CA ILE A 48 7.37 -7.36 -7.53
C ILE A 48 5.98 -6.93 -7.93
N LEU A 49 5.60 -7.23 -9.16
CA LEU A 49 4.29 -6.92 -9.73
C LEU A 49 3.38 -8.15 -9.66
N LEU A 50 2.20 -7.97 -9.06
CA LEU A 50 1.17 -9.00 -8.93
C LEU A 50 -0.03 -8.63 -9.80
N ILE A 51 -0.07 -9.17 -11.01
CA ILE A 51 -1.22 -9.01 -11.92
C ILE A 51 -2.16 -10.20 -11.74
N ARG A 52 -3.47 -9.94 -11.67
CA ARG A 52 -4.47 -11.01 -11.58
C ARG A 52 -4.37 -11.93 -12.79
N GLY A 53 -4.25 -13.23 -12.54
CA GLY A 53 -4.22 -14.26 -13.60
C GLY A 53 -2.83 -14.49 -14.19
N GLU A 54 -1.87 -13.64 -13.88
CA GLU A 54 -0.48 -13.79 -14.32
C GLU A 54 0.41 -14.26 -13.19
N LYS A 55 1.55 -14.84 -13.58
CA LYS A 55 2.62 -15.15 -12.63
C LYS A 55 3.21 -13.84 -12.08
N PRO A 56 3.70 -13.82 -10.84
CA PRO A 56 4.40 -12.65 -10.32
C PRO A 56 5.60 -12.33 -11.20
N VAL A 57 5.78 -11.05 -11.50
CA VAL A 57 6.90 -10.54 -12.32
C VAL A 57 7.79 -9.68 -11.43
N LEU A 58 9.10 -9.88 -11.53
CA LEU A 58 10.09 -9.00 -10.94
C LEU A 58 10.55 -8.02 -12.03
N ASP A 59 10.40 -6.72 -11.77
CA ASP A 59 10.80 -5.65 -12.70
C ASP A 59 11.27 -4.42 -11.93
N GLN A 60 11.97 -3.52 -12.61
CA GLN A 60 12.43 -2.27 -12.02
C GLN A 60 11.29 -1.28 -11.87
N LYS A 61 11.35 -0.47 -10.81
CA LYS A 61 10.45 0.65 -10.58
C LYS A 61 10.57 1.65 -11.73
N TYR A 62 9.44 2.28 -12.03
CA TYR A 62 9.39 3.29 -13.07
C TYR A 62 10.25 4.51 -12.70
N ASP A 63 11.18 4.87 -13.59
CA ASP A 63 12.01 6.07 -13.46
C ASP A 63 11.17 7.34 -13.59
N ILE A 64 10.91 7.99 -12.46
CA ILE A 64 10.07 9.19 -12.35
C ILE A 64 10.57 10.35 -13.22
N THR A 65 11.87 10.41 -13.53
CA THR A 65 12.46 11.48 -14.33
C THR A 65 12.01 11.44 -15.79
N ARG A 66 11.62 10.24 -16.26
CA ARG A 66 11.12 10.00 -17.62
C ARG A 66 9.64 10.34 -17.77
N HIS A 67 8.94 10.59 -16.67
CA HIS A 67 7.50 10.84 -16.72
C HIS A 67 7.21 12.15 -17.47
N PRO A 68 6.22 12.20 -18.40
CA PRO A 68 5.89 13.43 -19.15
C PRO A 68 5.58 14.65 -18.27
N ASN A 69 5.01 14.41 -17.08
CA ASN A 69 4.67 15.46 -16.12
C ASN A 69 5.76 15.68 -15.05
N PHE A 70 6.96 15.10 -15.18
CA PHE A 70 8.03 15.26 -14.18
C PHE A 70 8.36 16.74 -13.93
N LYS A 71 8.34 17.57 -14.99
CA LYS A 71 8.55 19.03 -14.93
C LYS A 71 7.56 19.78 -14.01
N LYS A 72 6.41 19.18 -13.69
CA LYS A 72 5.40 19.77 -12.78
C LYS A 72 5.63 19.40 -11.32
N SER A 73 6.58 18.51 -11.03
CA SER A 73 6.95 18.15 -9.67
C SER A 73 7.99 19.12 -9.09
N ALA A 74 8.09 19.20 -7.76
CA ALA A 74 9.13 20.00 -7.10
C ALA A 74 10.55 19.59 -7.53
N ALA A 75 10.79 18.30 -7.73
CA ALA A 75 12.07 17.77 -8.24
C ALA A 75 12.35 18.17 -9.70
N GLY A 76 11.30 18.42 -10.49
CA GLY A 76 11.37 18.90 -11.87
C GLY A 76 11.46 20.43 -12.02
N GLY A 77 11.54 21.16 -10.91
CA GLY A 77 11.67 22.63 -10.90
C GLY A 77 10.34 23.39 -10.91
N ALA A 78 9.21 22.73 -10.65
CA ALA A 78 7.95 23.43 -10.48
C ALA A 78 7.90 24.18 -9.14
N GLU A 79 7.21 25.32 -9.12
CA GLU A 79 6.96 26.05 -7.89
C GLU A 79 6.14 25.17 -6.91
N PRO A 80 6.52 25.15 -5.62
CA PRO A 80 5.75 24.43 -4.61
C PRO A 80 4.28 24.85 -4.62
N TYR A 81 3.39 23.88 -4.44
CA TYR A 81 1.97 24.17 -4.36
C TYR A 81 1.69 25.08 -3.14
N VAL A 82 1.27 26.31 -3.41
CA VAL A 82 0.79 27.24 -2.37
C VAL A 82 -0.73 27.13 -2.32
N HIS A 83 -1.25 26.46 -1.29
CA HIS A 83 -2.68 26.44 -1.03
C HIS A 83 -3.15 27.84 -0.67
N LYS A 84 -3.82 28.50 -1.61
CA LYS A 84 -4.56 29.74 -1.36
C LYS A 84 -5.99 29.33 -1.04
N PRO A 85 -6.38 29.25 0.25
CA PRO A 85 -7.79 29.09 0.57
C PRO A 85 -8.52 30.25 -0.11
N GLN A 86 -9.61 29.97 -0.83
CA GLN A 86 -10.51 31.04 -1.24
C GLN A 86 -10.90 31.79 0.03
N GLU A 87 -10.76 33.11 0.02
CA GLU A 87 -11.28 34.00 1.06
C GLU A 87 -12.68 33.49 1.40
N ALA A 88 -12.92 33.24 2.70
CA ALA A 88 -14.06 32.50 3.25
C ALA A 88 -15.21 32.42 2.24
N LEU A 89 -15.41 31.25 1.63
CA LEU A 89 -16.62 31.01 0.84
C LEU A 89 -17.78 31.44 1.74
N ASP A 90 -18.54 32.43 1.27
CA ASP A 90 -19.69 32.89 2.01
C ASP A 90 -20.69 31.74 2.05
N TYR A 91 -20.68 31.01 3.17
CA TYR A 91 -21.57 29.88 3.42
C TYR A 91 -23.00 30.38 3.70
N ALA A 92 -23.23 31.70 3.68
CA ALA A 92 -24.57 32.26 3.57
C ALA A 92 -25.17 31.86 2.22
N LEU A 93 -25.89 30.74 2.23
CA LEU A 93 -26.78 30.38 1.13
C LEU A 93 -27.82 31.51 0.97
N PRO A 94 -28.01 32.07 -0.24
CA PRO A 94 -29.04 33.09 -0.50
C PRO A 94 -30.47 32.51 -0.48
N ASP A 95 -30.62 31.24 -0.10
CA ASP A 95 -31.89 30.51 -0.13
C ASP A 95 -32.76 30.78 1.13
N LEU A 96 -32.23 31.50 2.11
CA LEU A 96 -33.00 31.97 3.26
C LEU A 96 -33.66 33.31 2.91
N PRO A 97 -34.96 33.50 3.23
CA PRO A 97 -35.66 34.77 3.00
C PRO A 97 -35.20 35.92 3.91
N TYR A 98 -34.10 35.74 4.65
CA TYR A 98 -33.52 36.70 5.58
C TYR A 98 -31.98 36.66 5.51
N GLU A 99 -31.32 37.79 5.75
CA GLU A 99 -29.87 37.88 5.87
C GLU A 99 -29.43 37.58 7.32
N PHE A 100 -28.45 36.69 7.49
CA PHE A 100 -27.86 36.39 8.79
C PHE A 100 -26.82 37.47 9.13
N HIS A 101 -27.03 38.28 10.18
CA HIS A 101 -26.04 39.28 10.61
C HIS A 101 -25.31 38.84 11.88
N ALA A 102 -26.01 38.28 12.87
CA ALA A 102 -25.41 37.75 14.10
C ALA A 102 -26.26 36.63 14.73
N LEU A 103 -25.67 35.84 15.63
CA LEU A 103 -26.40 34.84 16.43
C LEU A 103 -27.50 35.46 17.31
N ASP A 104 -27.37 36.74 17.62
CA ASP A 104 -28.34 37.52 18.41
C ASP A 104 -29.66 37.78 17.65
N ASP A 105 -29.69 37.54 16.33
CA ASP A 105 -30.90 37.71 15.50
C ASP A 105 -31.88 36.53 15.63
N TYR A 106 -31.50 35.45 16.34
CA TYR A 106 -32.29 34.23 16.45
C TYR A 106 -32.61 33.88 17.90
N ASP A 107 -33.90 33.70 18.16
CA ASP A 107 -34.36 33.02 19.37
C ASP A 107 -34.33 31.51 19.13
N PHE A 108 -33.35 30.84 19.73
CA PHE A 108 -33.31 29.39 19.72
C PHE A 108 -34.46 28.86 20.57
N ILE A 109 -35.33 28.07 19.95
CA ILE A 109 -36.35 27.34 20.69
C ILE A 109 -35.63 26.20 21.39
N ASP A 110 -35.44 26.32 22.71
CA ASP A 110 -35.03 25.22 23.55
C ASP A 110 -36.12 24.13 23.47
N MET A 111 -35.81 23.04 22.76
CA MET A 111 -36.65 21.85 22.85
C MET A 111 -36.38 21.21 24.21
N GLU A 112 -37.34 21.30 25.13
CA GLU A 112 -37.29 20.54 26.38
C GLU A 112 -37.03 19.07 26.03
N ASP A 113 -35.92 18.52 26.53
CA ASP A 113 -35.52 17.13 26.35
C ASP A 113 -36.71 16.24 26.74
N SER A 114 -37.37 15.63 25.74
CA SER A 114 -38.38 14.63 26.00
C SER A 114 -37.69 13.43 26.63
N GLN A 115 -37.76 13.35 27.96
CA GLN A 115 -37.40 12.21 28.77
C GLN A 115 -38.04 10.96 28.17
N ASN A 116 -37.24 10.16 27.47
CA ASN A 116 -37.53 8.75 27.23
C ASN A 116 -36.25 7.98 27.52
N GLU A 117 -35.97 7.83 28.82
CA GLU A 117 -35.35 6.62 29.32
C GLU A 117 -36.26 5.45 28.91
N GLN A 118 -35.87 4.73 27.86
CA GLN A 118 -36.25 3.34 27.69
C GLN A 118 -34.94 2.55 27.59
N GLU A 119 -34.49 2.10 28.75
CA GLU A 119 -33.60 0.95 28.88
C GLU A 119 -34.30 -0.27 28.24
N GLU A 120 -33.69 -0.84 27.21
CA GLU A 120 -33.64 -2.28 26.96
C GLU A 120 -32.22 -2.68 26.55
#